data_AF-A0A072VM23-F1
#
_entry.id   AF-A0A072VM23-F1
#
_cell.length_a   1.000
_cell.length_b   1.000
_cell.length_c   1.000
_cell.angle_alpha   90.00
_cell.angle_beta   90.00
_cell.angle_gamma   90.00
#
_symmetry.space_group_name_H-M   'P 1'
#
loop_
_entity.id
_entity.type
_entity.pdbx_description
1 polymer ?
#
loop_
_entity_poly.entity_id
_entity_poly.type
_entity_poly.pdbx_seq_one_letter_code
_entity_poly.pdbx_strand_id
1 'polypeptide(L)'
;MASMSSKKRICFEKFLFSDLHSCGSGILPSPSELKLKFKTTLDGSFILQVDEFVNIFTPPEEQQGIPPPGIDRMLFLTMTDGVHTVNGMESSKQPLEAIQVCACAPLGLKRIYNVS
;
A
#
# COMPACT_ATOMS: atom_id res chain seq x y z
N MET A 1 28.35 21.86 -1.30
CA MET A 1 27.13 21.46 -0.56
C MET A 1 26.01 21.17 -1.55
N ALA A 2 25.28 20.06 -1.40
CA ALA A 2 24.13 19.77 -2.26
C ALA A 2 23.00 20.81 -2.05
N SER A 3 22.32 21.19 -3.14
CA SER A 3 21.17 22.10 -3.08
C SER A 3 20.02 21.49 -2.24
N MET A 4 19.12 22.33 -1.72
CA MET A 4 17.94 21.86 -0.99
C MET A 4 17.08 20.92 -1.84
N SER A 5 16.95 21.21 -3.13
CA SER A 5 16.22 20.36 -4.08
C SER A 5 16.88 18.98 -4.21
N SER A 6 18.20 18.94 -4.34
CA SER A 6 18.97 17.70 -4.41
C SER A 6 18.82 16.87 -3.13
N LYS A 7 18.82 17.51 -1.95
CA LYS A 7 18.62 16.82 -0.67
C LYS A 7 17.22 16.21 -0.56
N LYS A 8 16.17 16.96 -0.93
CA LYS A 8 14.78 16.46 -0.92
C LYS A 8 14.62 15.22 -1.80
N ARG A 9 15.18 15.26 -3.02
CA ARG A 9 15.15 14.12 -3.94
C ARG A 9 15.83 12.89 -3.35
N ILE A 10 17.05 13.05 -2.81
CA ILE A 10 17.80 11.94 -2.20
C ILE A 10 17.03 11.35 -1.01
N CYS A 11 16.45 12.19 -0.15
CA CYS A 11 15.64 11.70 0.98
C CYS A 11 14.42 10.91 0.50
N PHE A 12 13.74 11.40 -0.53
CA PHE A 12 12.57 10.72 -1.08
C PHE A 12 12.95 9.39 -1.75
N GLU A 13 14.04 9.35 -2.52
CA GLU A 13 14.57 8.10 -3.09
C GLU A 13 14.90 7.10 -1.98
N LYS A 14 15.63 7.53 -0.94
CA LYS A 14 15.93 6.68 0.23
C LYS A 14 14.68 6.14 0.91
N PHE A 15 13.65 6.97 1.05
CA PHE A 15 12.36 6.57 1.62
C PHE A 15 11.63 5.52 0.74
N LEU A 16 11.67 5.67 -0.58
CA LEU A 16 11.05 4.70 -1.50
C LEU A 16 11.67 3.31 -1.37
N PHE A 17 12.98 3.25 -1.08
CA PHE A 17 13.72 1.99 -0.92
C PHE A 17 13.86 1.51 0.53
N SER A 18 13.32 2.23 1.52
CA SER A 18 13.40 1.80 2.92
C SER A 18 12.26 0.84 3.27
N ASP A 19 12.54 -0.16 4.11
CA ASP A 19 11.51 -1.05 4.66
C ASP A 19 10.83 -0.42 5.87
N LEU A 20 9.52 -0.18 5.79
CA LEU A 20 8.76 0.44 6.87
C LEU A 20 8.71 -0.43 8.13
N HIS A 21 8.84 -1.76 8.04
CA HIS A 21 8.97 -2.60 9.25
C HIS A 21 10.20 -2.23 10.09
N SER A 22 11.24 -1.68 9.47
CA SER A 22 12.46 -1.27 10.16
C SER A 22 12.45 0.19 10.64
N CYS A 23 11.76 1.08 9.91
CA CYS A 23 11.93 2.53 10.05
C CYS A 23 10.62 3.33 10.06
N GLY A 24 9.46 2.69 9.97
CA GLY A 24 8.17 3.36 10.01
C GLY A 24 7.85 3.92 11.40
N SER A 25 6.85 4.78 11.45
CA SER A 25 6.57 5.61 12.63
C SER A 25 5.13 5.52 13.12
N GLY A 26 4.27 4.70 12.49
CA GLY A 26 2.88 4.56 12.93
C GLY A 26 2.02 5.78 12.60
N ILE A 27 1.70 5.99 11.32
CA ILE A 27 0.88 7.13 10.86
C ILE A 27 -0.63 6.82 10.85
N LEU A 28 -1.01 5.55 10.92
CA LEU A 28 -2.40 5.14 10.99
C LEU A 28 -2.94 5.40 12.40
N PRO A 29 -4.21 5.83 12.53
CA PRO A 29 -4.86 5.92 13.83
C PRO A 29 -4.87 4.55 14.51
N SER A 30 -4.54 4.51 15.79
CA SER A 30 -4.61 3.31 16.58
C SER A 30 -6.04 2.77 16.66
N PRO A 31 -6.23 1.46 16.89
CA PRO A 31 -7.56 0.88 17.10
C PRO A 31 -8.37 1.59 18.21
N SER A 32 -7.68 2.13 19.22
CA SER A 32 -8.29 2.89 20.31
C SER A 32 -8.86 4.24 19.86
N GLU A 33 -8.20 4.92 18.91
CA GLU A 33 -8.64 6.19 18.34
C GLU A 33 -9.84 6.01 17.39
N LEU A 34 -9.90 4.86 16.71
CA LEU A 34 -11.03 4.49 15.83
C LEU A 34 -12.30 4.10 16.61
N LYS A 35 -12.23 4.04 17.95
CA LYS A 35 -13.35 3.82 18.87
C LYS A 35 -14.31 2.70 18.44
N LEU A 36 -13.86 1.44 18.35
CA LEU A 36 -14.71 0.25 18.10
C LEU A 36 -15.84 0.42 17.06
N LYS A 37 -15.69 1.32 16.09
CA LYS A 37 -16.72 1.51 15.07
C LYS A 37 -16.61 0.32 14.14
N PHE A 38 -17.71 -0.43 14.00
CA PHE A 38 -17.81 -1.52 13.01
C PHE A 38 -17.49 -1.08 11.58
N LYS A 39 -17.59 0.24 11.31
CA LYS A 39 -17.20 0.86 10.05
C LYS A 39 -16.89 2.34 10.28
N THR A 40 -15.79 2.82 9.72
CA THR A 40 -15.43 4.25 9.69
C THR A 40 -14.68 4.58 8.42
N THR A 41 -14.66 5.86 8.07
CA THR A 41 -13.75 6.42 7.07
C THR A 41 -12.49 6.90 7.80
N LEU A 42 -11.32 6.69 7.19
CA LEU A 42 -10.04 7.18 7.71
C LEU A 42 -9.69 8.47 6.98
N ASP A 43 -9.98 9.65 7.52
CA ASP A 43 -9.70 10.88 6.78
C ASP A 43 -8.20 11.16 6.68
N GLY A 44 -7.70 11.42 5.46
CA GLY A 44 -6.33 11.86 5.23
C GLY A 44 -5.57 11.13 4.12
N SER A 45 -4.26 11.40 4.08
CA SER A 45 -3.31 10.79 3.14
C SER A 45 -2.32 9.94 3.92
N PHE A 46 -2.30 8.64 3.63
CA PHE A 46 -1.42 7.68 4.30
C PHE A 46 -0.45 7.08 3.29
N ILE A 47 0.85 7.08 3.61
CA ILE A 47 1.82 6.31 2.83
C ILE A 47 2.01 4.97 3.52
N LEU A 48 1.57 3.91 2.84
CA LEU A 48 1.71 2.54 3.33
C LEU A 48 2.65 1.75 2.42
N GLN A 49 3.37 0.82 3.02
CA GLN A 49 4.10 -0.22 2.32
C GLN A 49 3.16 -1.39 2.07
N VAL A 50 3.12 -1.89 0.83
CA VAL A 50 2.46 -3.17 0.51
C VAL A 50 3.42 -4.31 0.86
N ASP A 51 2.97 -5.15 1.78
CA ASP A 51 3.67 -6.37 2.17
C ASP A 51 3.25 -7.52 1.27
N GLU A 52 1.95 -7.74 1.06
CA GLU A 52 1.45 -8.84 0.23
C GLU A 52 0.21 -8.40 -0.56
N PHE A 53 -0.07 -9.09 -1.66
CA PHE A 53 -1.34 -8.97 -2.35
C PHE A 53 -1.69 -10.25 -3.11
N VAL A 54 -2.99 -10.49 -3.27
CA VAL A 54 -3.54 -11.63 -4.02
C VAL A 54 -4.74 -11.17 -4.85
N ASN A 55 -4.96 -11.77 -6.02
CA ASN A 55 -6.22 -11.59 -6.74
C ASN A 55 -7.26 -12.55 -6.16
N ILE A 56 -8.32 -12.06 -5.52
CA ILE A 56 -9.27 -12.94 -4.83
C ILE A 56 -10.18 -13.73 -5.78
N PHE A 57 -10.20 -13.39 -7.08
CA PHE A 57 -10.95 -14.14 -8.09
C PHE A 57 -10.17 -15.32 -8.67
N THR A 58 -8.86 -15.42 -8.43
CA THR A 58 -8.02 -16.51 -8.93
C THR A 58 -7.45 -17.26 -7.73
N PRO A 59 -7.66 -18.58 -7.61
CA PRO A 59 -7.01 -19.38 -6.57
C PRO A 59 -5.49 -19.16 -6.59
N PRO A 60 -4.83 -19.10 -5.42
CA PRO A 60 -3.38 -18.84 -5.35
C PRO A 60 -2.55 -19.80 -6.21
N GLU A 61 -2.91 -21.08 -6.22
CA GLU A 61 -2.28 -22.13 -7.03
C GLU A 61 -2.38 -21.91 -8.55
N GLU A 62 -3.34 -21.11 -9.01
CA GLU A 62 -3.59 -20.83 -10.43
C GLU A 62 -3.08 -19.44 -10.85
N GLN A 63 -2.49 -18.66 -9.93
CA GLN A 63 -1.96 -17.33 -10.24
C GLN A 63 -0.68 -17.41 -11.07
N GLN A 64 -0.81 -17.35 -12.40
CA GLN A 64 0.31 -17.21 -13.33
C GLN A 64 0.75 -15.75 -13.54
N GLY A 65 0.04 -14.80 -12.91
CA GLY A 65 0.27 -13.37 -13.00
C GLY A 65 -0.94 -12.58 -12.48
N ILE A 66 -0.86 -11.26 -12.53
CA ILE A 66 -1.97 -10.39 -12.13
C ILE A 66 -2.73 -9.91 -13.38
N PRO A 67 -4.04 -10.18 -13.48
CA PRO A 67 -4.83 -9.72 -14.61
C PRO A 67 -4.89 -8.19 -14.68
N PRO A 68 -5.22 -7.62 -15.85
CA PRO A 68 -5.54 -6.20 -15.94
C PRO A 68 -6.69 -5.83 -14.98
N PRO A 69 -6.72 -4.58 -14.48
CA PRO A 69 -7.90 -4.05 -13.83
C PRO A 69 -9.18 -4.33 -14.60
N GLY A 70 -10.21 -4.84 -13.93
CA GLY A 70 -11.46 -5.21 -14.58
C GLY A 70 -12.26 -6.21 -13.77
N ILE A 71 -13.24 -6.84 -14.41
CA ILE A 71 -14.18 -7.77 -13.79
C ILE A 71 -13.50 -9.03 -13.22
N ASP A 72 -12.37 -9.44 -13.79
CA ASP A 72 -11.61 -10.63 -13.37
C ASP A 72 -10.53 -10.29 -12.33
N ARG A 73 -10.54 -9.06 -11.81
CA ARG A 73 -9.56 -8.59 -10.84
C ARG A 73 -10.17 -7.91 -9.64
N MET A 74 -9.79 -8.39 -8.46
CA MET A 74 -9.94 -7.69 -7.20
C MET A 74 -8.77 -8.04 -6.29
N LEU A 75 -7.87 -7.09 -6.09
CA LEU A 75 -6.73 -7.31 -5.21
C LEU A 75 -7.13 -7.18 -3.74
N PHE A 76 -6.78 -8.18 -2.93
CA PHE A 76 -6.69 -8.04 -1.48
C PHE A 76 -5.23 -7.80 -1.12
N LEU A 77 -4.96 -6.79 -0.29
CA LEU A 77 -3.61 -6.34 0.04
C LEU A 77 -3.40 -6.37 1.56
N THR A 78 -2.22 -6.81 1.97
CA THR A 78 -1.68 -6.61 3.33
C THR A 78 -0.68 -5.45 3.27
N MET A 79 -0.83 -4.48 4.17
CA MET A 79 -0.03 -3.25 4.14
C MET A 79 0.37 -2.80 5.55
N THR A 80 1.44 -2.01 5.65
CA THR A 80 1.96 -1.51 6.92
C THR A 80 2.36 -0.03 6.86
N ASP A 81 2.22 0.67 7.98
CA ASP A 81 2.87 1.97 8.23
C ASP A 81 4.18 1.83 9.04
N GLY A 82 4.61 0.59 9.26
CA GLY A 82 5.76 0.17 10.08
C GLY A 82 5.45 -0.10 11.54
N VAL A 83 4.24 0.20 12.02
CA VAL A 83 3.78 -0.11 13.38
C VAL A 83 2.51 -0.94 13.35
N HIS A 84 1.57 -0.58 12.48
CA HIS A 84 0.28 -1.21 12.30
C HIS A 84 0.19 -1.88 10.94
N THR A 85 -0.32 -3.11 10.92
CA THR A 85 -0.70 -3.82 9.70
C THR A 85 -2.19 -3.66 9.44
N VAL A 86 -2.55 -3.36 8.20
CA VAL A 86 -3.94 -3.22 7.74
C VAL A 86 -4.16 -4.00 6.45
N ASN A 87 -5.38 -4.47 6.28
CA ASN A 87 -5.81 -5.11 5.05
C ASN A 87 -6.61 -4.11 4.20
N GLY A 88 -6.36 -4.12 2.89
CA GLY A 88 -7.04 -3.30 1.91
C GLY A 88 -7.63 -4.14 0.80
N MET A 89 -8.65 -3.61 0.15
CA MET A 89 -9.21 -4.19 -1.06
C MET A 89 -9.16 -3.15 -2.17
N GLU A 90 -8.78 -3.57 -3.36
CA GLU A 90 -8.77 -2.72 -4.55
C GLU A 90 -10.15 -2.10 -4.78
N SER A 91 -10.17 -0.78 -4.94
CA SER A 91 -11.39 -0.06 -5.28
C SER A 91 -11.64 -0.12 -6.78
N SER A 92 -12.86 -0.47 -7.18
CA SER A 92 -13.27 -0.48 -8.58
C SER A 92 -13.15 0.90 -9.26
N LYS A 93 -13.18 2.00 -8.49
CA LYS A 93 -13.09 3.37 -9.01
C LYS A 93 -11.65 3.82 -9.30
N GLN A 94 -10.66 3.24 -8.62
CA GLN A 94 -9.25 3.61 -8.77
C GLN A 94 -8.38 2.35 -8.68
N PRO A 95 -8.33 1.56 -9.77
CA PRO A 95 -7.56 0.34 -9.80
C PRO A 95 -6.05 0.58 -9.66
N LEU A 96 -5.36 -0.44 -9.16
CA LEU A 96 -3.94 -0.46 -8.90
C LEU A 96 -3.12 -0.85 -10.14
N GLU A 97 -3.12 0.00 -11.15
CA GLU A 97 -2.39 -0.27 -12.41
C GLU A 97 -0.90 -0.54 -12.18
N ALA A 98 -0.27 0.15 -11.21
CA ALA A 98 1.14 -0.02 -10.87
C ALA A 98 1.52 -1.44 -10.41
N ILE A 99 0.57 -2.23 -9.89
CA ILE A 99 0.82 -3.62 -9.47
C ILE A 99 0.87 -4.57 -10.68
N GLN A 100 0.18 -4.24 -11.78
CA GLN A 100 0.17 -5.08 -12.99
C GLN A 100 1.54 -5.16 -13.67
N VAL A 101 2.38 -4.14 -13.49
CA VAL A 101 3.69 -4.01 -14.14
C VAL A 101 4.72 -5.00 -13.58
N CYS A 102 4.43 -5.64 -12.44
CA CYS A 102 5.33 -6.61 -11.83
C CYS A 102 4.54 -7.85 -11.43
N ALA A 103 4.64 -8.92 -12.23
CA ALA A 103 4.26 -10.28 -11.81
C ALA A 103 4.96 -10.71 -10.51
N CYS A 104 6.01 -9.98 -10.12
CA CYS A 104 6.71 -10.02 -8.84
C CYS A 104 6.81 -8.61 -8.26
N ALA A 105 5.70 -7.88 -8.02
CA ALA A 105 5.80 -6.55 -7.40
C ALA A 105 6.64 -6.70 -6.13
N PRO A 106 7.79 -5.98 -6.03
CA PRO A 106 8.68 -6.22 -4.91
C PRO A 106 7.92 -5.83 -3.65
N LEU A 107 7.86 -6.76 -2.70
CA LEU A 107 7.57 -6.49 -1.30
C LEU A 107 8.25 -5.14 -0.95
N GLY A 108 7.49 -4.16 -0.44
CA GLY A 108 8.06 -2.83 -0.18
C GLY A 108 7.50 -1.66 -1.00
N LEU A 109 6.58 -1.89 -1.95
CA LEU A 109 5.96 -0.81 -2.74
C LEU A 109 5.31 0.23 -1.81
N LYS A 110 5.69 1.51 -1.96
CA LYS A 110 5.08 2.63 -1.25
C LYS A 110 3.89 3.19 -2.04
N ARG A 111 2.71 3.27 -1.42
CA ARG A 111 1.52 3.88 -2.02
C ARG A 111 0.89 4.93 -1.11
N ILE A 112 0.48 6.04 -1.72
CA ILE A 112 -0.37 7.04 -1.08
C ILE A 112 -1.83 6.59 -1.20
N TYR A 113 -2.47 6.46 -0.05
CA TYR A 113 -3.91 6.25 0.09
C TYR A 113 -4.55 7.57 0.51
N ASN A 114 -5.30 8.17 -0.41
CA ASN A 114 -6.13 9.33 -0.11
C ASN A 114 -7.52 8.85 0.21
N VAL A 115 -8.01 9.22 1.39
CA VAL A 115 -9.32 8.85 1.85
C VAL A 115 -10.04 10.15 2.23
N SER A 116 -11.13 10.41 1.51
CA SER A 116 -11.95 11.64 1.55
C SER A 116 -13.42 11.29 1.64
#